data_AF-A0A9D2AYH2-F1
#
_entry.id   AF-A0A9D2AYH2-F1
#
_cell.length_a   1.000
_cell.length_b   1.000
_cell.length_c   1.000
_cell.angle_alpha   90.00
_cell.angle_beta   90.00
_cell.angle_gamma   90.00
#
_symmetry.space_group_name_H-M   'P 1'
#
loop_
_entity.id
_entity.type
_entity.pdbx_description
1 polymer ?
#
loop_
_entity_poly.entity_id
_entity_poly.type
_entity_poly.pdbx_seq_one_letter_code
_entity_poly.pdbx_strand_id
1 'polypeptide(L)' 'MINKIIRFFLENRLVTFILVGMIIIGGIVYSPFRWNVGFLPSDPVPVDALPDIGENQQIVFTEWDGRS' A
#
# COMPACT_ATOMS: atom_id res chain seq x y z
N MET A 1 25.05 17.95 -4.28
CA MET A 1 24.63 16.71 -3.58
C MET A 1 23.93 15.72 -4.50
N ILE A 2 22.88 16.13 -5.26
CA ILE A 2 22.19 15.26 -6.23
C ILE A 2 23.14 14.55 -7.21
N ASN A 3 24.11 15.26 -7.81
CA ASN A 3 25.04 14.64 -8.76
C ASN A 3 25.87 13.50 -8.15
N LYS A 4 26.18 13.58 -6.85
CA LYS A 4 26.92 12.52 -6.13
C LYS A 4 26.05 11.28 -5.94
N ILE A 5 24.76 11.47 -5.65
CA ILE A 5 23.78 10.39 -5.50
C ILE A 5 23.57 9.69 -6.86
N ILE A 6 23.35 10.46 -7.93
CA ILE A 6 23.20 9.91 -9.28
C ILE A 6 24.44 9.11 -9.69
N ARG A 7 25.63 9.68 -9.45
CA ARG A 7 26.90 9.01 -9.75
C ARG A 7 27.07 7.70 -8.97
N PHE A 8 26.66 7.65 -7.71
CA PHE A 8 26.70 6.42 -6.91
C PHE A 8 25.90 5.28 -7.56
N PHE A 9 24.67 5.54 -8.01
CA PHE A 9 23.83 4.50 -8.67
C PHE A 9 24.32 4.14 -10.08
N LEU A 10 25.00 5.06 -10.79
CA LEU A 10 25.62 4.79 -12.09
C LEU A 10 26.87 3.90 -11.97
N GLU A 11 27.68 4.12 -10.94
CA GLU A 11 28.91 3.36 -10.69
C GLU A 11 28.57 1.99 -10.04
N ASN A 12 27.60 1.95 -9.12
CA ASN A 12 27.22 0.73 -8.38
C ASN A 12 26.01 0.04 -9.01
N ARG A 13 26.10 -0.30 -10.30
CA ARG A 13 24.96 -0.85 -11.07
C ARG A 13 24.33 -2.09 -10.43
N LEU A 14 25.12 -2.98 -9.84
CA LEU A 14 24.61 -4.17 -9.16
C LEU A 14 23.66 -3.79 -8.01
N VAL A 15 24.08 -2.86 -7.15
CA VAL A 15 23.26 -2.35 -6.04
C VAL A 15 21.98 -1.71 -6.57
N THR A 16 22.09 -0.93 -7.64
CA THR A 16 20.93 -0.32 -8.31
C THR A 16 19.93 -1.36 -8.78
N PHE A 17 20.38 -2.41 -9.47
CA PHE A 17 19.48 -3.47 -9.96
C PHE A 17 18.87 -4.30 -8.83
N ILE A 18 19.62 -4.60 -7.77
CA ILE A 18 19.08 -5.28 -6.60
C ILE A 18 18.00 -4.43 -5.94
N LEU A 19 18.25 -3.13 -5.73
CA LEU A 19 17.28 -2.22 -5.13
C LEU A 19 16.01 -2.11 -5.97
N VAL A 20 16.15 -1.93 -7.28
CA VAL A 20 15.00 -1.88 -8.20
C VAL A 20 14.24 -3.21 -8.18
N GLY A 21 14.95 -4.33 -8.20
CA GLY A 21 14.35 -5.66 -8.11
C GLY A 21 13.56 -5.85 -6.81
N MET A 22 14.10 -5.44 -5.66
CA MET A 22 13.39 -5.49 -4.37
C MET A 22 12.12 -4.63 -4.39
N ILE A 23 12.17 -3.43 -4.96
CA ILE A 23 10.99 -2.56 -5.07
C ILE A 23 9.91 -3.19 -5.96
N ILE A 24 10.30 -3.77 -7.09
CA ILE A 24 9.37 -4.43 -8.02
C ILE A 24 8.75 -5.67 -7.35
N ILE A 25 9.57 -6.54 -6.75
CA ILE A 25 9.10 -7.75 -6.07
C ILE A 25 8.17 -7.37 -4.91
N GLY A 26 8.56 -6.40 -4.08
CA GLY A 26 7.69 -5.87 -3.02
C GLY A 26 6.37 -5.34 -3.58
N GLY A 27 6.43 -4.57 -4.67
CA GLY A 27 5.24 -4.09 -5.37
C GLY A 27 4.30 -5.23 -5.81
N ILE A 28 4.85 -6.32 -6.36
CA ILE A 28 4.06 -7.49 -6.76
C ILE A 28 3.39 -8.15 -5.54
N VAL A 29 4.13 -8.35 -4.45
CA VAL A 29 3.65 -8.99 -3.21
C VAL A 29 2.47 -8.21 -2.59
N TYR A 30 2.58 -6.87 -2.54
CA TYR A 30 1.61 -6.01 -1.85
C TYR A 30 0.54 -5.40 -2.77
N SER A 31 0.67 -5.52 -4.08
CA SER A 31 -0.32 -4.96 -5.00
C SER A 31 -1.67 -5.67 -4.88
N PRO A 32 -2.80 -4.94 -5.00
CA PRO A 32 -4.15 -5.48 -4.82
C PRO A 32 -4.66 -6.32 -6.00
N PHE A 33 -3.77 -6.81 -6.87
CA PHE A 33 -4.13 -7.59 -8.05
C PHE A 33 -3.88 -9.07 -7.83
N ARG A 34 -4.66 -9.92 -8.51
CA ARG A 34 -4.57 -11.38 -8.40
C ARG A 34 -3.43 -11.93 -9.27
N TRP A 35 -2.19 -11.67 -8.88
CA TRP A 35 -1.01 -12.25 -9.54
C TRP A 35 -0.87 -13.74 -9.20
N ASN A 36 -0.48 -14.55 -10.18
CA ASN A 36 -0.10 -15.95 -9.95
C ASN A 36 1.42 -16.08 -9.94
N VAL A 37 2.05 -15.81 -8.79
CA VAL A 37 3.51 -15.65 -8.66
C VAL A 37 4.21 -16.81 -7.94
N GLY A 38 3.55 -17.96 -7.83
CA GLY A 38 4.16 -19.22 -7.41
C GLY A 38 4.77 -19.16 -6.00
N PHE A 39 6.09 -19.00 -5.92
CA PHE A 39 6.85 -19.06 -4.66
C PHE A 39 6.80 -17.77 -3.83
N LEU A 40 6.40 -16.64 -4.42
CA LEU A 40 6.31 -15.37 -3.70
C LEU A 40 5.08 -15.33 -2.78
N PRO A 41 5.19 -14.77 -1.57
CA PRO A 41 4.03 -14.52 -0.72
C PRO A 41 3.10 -13.51 -1.40
N SER A 42 1.82 -13.54 -1.04
CA SER A 42 0.82 -12.56 -1.49
C SER A 42 0.14 -11.97 -0.27
N ASP A 43 0.34 -10.67 -0.07
CA ASP A 43 -0.25 -9.90 1.03
C ASP A 43 -0.78 -8.56 0.49
N PRO A 44 -1.84 -8.59 -0.33
CA PRO A 44 -2.33 -7.42 -1.03
C PRO A 44 -2.87 -6.37 -0.06
N VAL A 45 -2.51 -5.10 -0.27
CA VAL A 45 -3.09 -3.98 0.46
C VAL A 45 -4.61 -3.94 0.21
N PRO A 46 -5.46 -3.87 1.26
CA PRO A 46 -6.90 -3.79 1.09
C PRO A 46 -7.30 -2.56 0.28
N VAL A 47 -8.22 -2.75 -0.65
CA VAL A 47 -8.78 -1.67 -1.48
C VAL A 47 -10.28 -1.65 -1.37
N ASP A 48 -10.86 -0.45 -1.34
CA ASP A 48 -12.29 -0.21 -1.36
C ASP A 48 -12.67 0.54 -2.65
N ALA A 49 -13.92 0.40 -3.07
CA ALA A 49 -14.46 1.10 -4.22
C ALA A 49 -14.70 2.59 -3.94
N LEU A 50 -14.93 2.94 -2.67
CA LEU A 50 -15.17 4.32 -2.24
C LEU A 50 -14.02 4.80 -1.34
N PRO A 51 -13.56 6.04 -1.48
CA PRO A 51 -12.65 6.63 -0.51
C PRO A 51 -13.40 6.83 0.82
N ASP A 52 -12.66 6.71 1.93
CA ASP A 52 -13.19 7.07 3.24
C ASP A 52 -13.36 8.59 3.32
N ILE A 53 -14.60 9.04 3.12
CA ILE A 53 -15.03 10.45 3.16
C ILE A 53 -16.10 10.67 4.22
N GLY A 54 -16.40 9.66 5.04
CA GLY A 54 -17.42 9.76 6.08
C GLY A 54 -17.01 10.79 7.12
N GLU A 55 -17.95 11.61 7.57
CA GLU A 55 -17.72 12.41 8.76
C GLU A 55 -17.53 11.48 9.97
N ASN A 56 -16.65 11.86 10.89
CA ASN A 56 -16.47 11.13 12.14
C ASN A 56 -17.69 11.38 13.05
N GLN A 57 -18.75 10.61 12.84
CA GLN A 57 -20.06 10.80 13.46
C GLN A 57 -20.23 9.90 14.69
N GLN A 58 -20.76 10.47 15.76
CA GLN A 58 -21.27 9.72 16.91
C GLN A 58 -22.80 9.64 16.82
N ILE A 59 -23.33 8.43 16.81
CA ILE A 59 -24.78 8.18 16.78
C ILE A 59 -25.22 7.82 18.20
N VAL A 60 -26.16 8.58 18.75
CA VAL A 60 -26.83 8.26 20.01
C VAL A 60 -28.26 7.86 19.69
N PHE A 61 -28.62 6.63 20.04
CA PHE A 61 -29.97 6.08 19.84
C PHE A 61 -30.52 5.61 21.18
N THR A 62 -31.79 5.91 21.43
CA THR A 62 -32.56 5.35 22.54
C THR A 62 -33.94 4.97 22.03
N GLU A 63 -34.44 3.83 22.47
CA GLU A 63 -35.84 3.45 22.29
C GLU A 63 -36.71 4.31 23.21
N TRP A 64 -37.88 4.74 22.75
CA TRP A 64 -38.84 5.54 23.52
C TRP A 64 -40.24 4.96 23.40
N ASP A 65 -40.72 4.33 24.47
CA ASP A 65 -42.04 3.67 24.54
C ASP A 65 -43.23 4.65 24.63
N GLY A 66 -43.03 5.94 24.31
CA GLY A 66 -44.12 6.92 24.22
C GLY A 66 -44.61 7.49 25.56
N ARG A 67 -43.71 7.84 26.50
CA ARG A 67 -44.11 8.45 27.79
C ARG A 67 -43.63 9.89 27.93
N SER A 68 -44.48 10.86 27.55
CA SER A 68 -44.22 12.31 27.67
C SER A 68 -43.90 12.77 29.09
#